data_AF-A0A944JWX1-F1
#
_entry.id   AF-A0A944JWX1-F1
#
_cell.length_a   1.000
_cell.length_b   1.000
_cell.length_c   1.000
_cell.angle_alpha   90.00
_cell.angle_beta   90.00
_cell.angle_gamma   90.00
#
_symmetry.space_group_name_H-M   'P 1'
#
loop_
_entity.id
_entity.type
_entity.pdbx_description
1 polymer ?
#
loop_
_entity_poly.entity_id
_entity_poly.type
_entity_poly.pdbx_seq_one_letter_code
_entity_poly.pdbx_strand_id
1 'polypeptide(L)'
;MNEANEVNEVNEANETAGTPEPHGERLGQLQCRLADFAAARGWQPYHTPKNLAVALSVEAAELVEIFQWLTPEQSAAVMETPETAHRVADEVADVLAYLLQFCEVLGVDVLDALAAKIERNELRFPVTGPQASHRHSSE
;
A
#
# COMPACT_ATOMS: atom_id res chain seq x y z
N MET A 1 18.57 52.09 -17.58
CA MET A 1 19.25 51.01 -18.33
C MET A 1 20.66 50.91 -17.76
N ASN A 2 21.10 49.83 -17.11
CA ASN A 2 20.59 48.46 -17.05
C ASN A 2 20.71 47.89 -15.63
N GLU A 3 19.63 47.23 -15.20
CA GLU A 3 19.64 46.12 -14.26
C GLU A 3 20.34 44.93 -14.91
N ALA A 4 21.24 44.26 -14.18
CA ALA A 4 21.61 42.84 -14.28
C ALA A 4 23.03 42.64 -13.74
N ASN A 5 23.18 42.30 -12.46
CA ASN A 5 24.04 41.19 -12.03
C ASN A 5 23.85 40.90 -10.54
N GLU A 6 22.81 40.15 -10.19
CA GLU A 6 22.67 39.56 -8.86
C GLU A 6 21.93 38.23 -8.99
N VAL A 7 22.54 37.29 -9.73
CA VAL A 7 22.08 35.90 -9.77
C VAL A 7 23.29 35.00 -9.97
N ASN A 8 23.90 34.55 -8.86
CA ASN A 8 24.52 33.23 -8.77
C ASN A 8 24.99 32.95 -7.35
N GLU A 9 24.07 32.58 -6.47
CA GLU A 9 24.41 31.94 -5.19
C GLU A 9 23.23 31.11 -4.67
N VAL A 10 22.68 30.22 -5.51
CA VAL A 10 21.80 29.14 -5.06
C VAL A 10 21.79 28.04 -6.11
N ASN A 11 22.76 27.12 -6.04
CA ASN A 11 22.58 25.77 -6.60
C ASN A 11 23.69 24.79 -6.15
N GLU A 12 23.69 24.42 -4.86
CA GLU A 12 24.46 23.27 -4.36
C GLU A 12 23.71 22.48 -3.28
N ALA A 13 22.40 22.21 -3.47
CA ALA A 13 21.64 21.41 -2.49
C ALA A 13 20.57 20.51 -3.10
N ASN A 14 20.76 19.95 -4.29
CA ASN A 14 19.83 18.95 -4.80
C ASN A 14 20.49 17.82 -5.60
N GLU A 15 21.41 17.09 -4.97
CA GLU A 15 21.93 15.83 -5.51
C GLU A 15 22.07 14.76 -4.41
N THR A 16 20.97 14.35 -3.79
CA THR A 16 20.84 13.01 -3.17
C THR A 16 19.38 12.53 -3.24
N ALA A 17 18.78 12.53 -4.43
CA ALA A 17 17.62 11.67 -4.67
C ALA A 17 18.18 10.25 -4.92
N GLY A 18 18.41 9.49 -3.84
CA GLY A 18 18.83 8.10 -3.93
C GLY A 18 17.86 7.31 -4.81
N THR A 19 18.38 6.37 -5.58
CA THR A 19 17.57 5.39 -6.33
C THR A 19 16.49 4.83 -5.42
N PRO A 20 15.20 4.81 -5.82
CA PRO A 20 14.16 4.27 -4.97
C PRO A 20 14.50 2.82 -4.66
N GLU A 21 14.59 2.51 -3.38
CA GLU A 21 14.81 1.13 -2.92
C GLU A 21 13.74 0.21 -3.51
N PRO A 22 14.08 -1.03 -3.86
CA PRO A 22 13.11 -2.01 -4.35
C PRO A 22 11.91 -2.07 -3.38
N HIS A 23 10.69 -2.04 -3.91
CA HIS A 23 9.47 -1.97 -3.09
C HIS A 23 9.37 -3.10 -2.04
N GLY A 24 9.91 -4.28 -2.33
CA GLY A 24 9.96 -5.39 -1.38
C GLY A 24 10.90 -5.15 -0.20
N GLU A 25 12.05 -4.50 -0.43
CA GLU A 25 13.00 -4.15 0.63
C GLU A 25 12.37 -3.12 1.57
N ARG A 26 11.72 -2.09 1.02
CA ARG A 26 10.99 -1.09 1.79
C ARG A 26 9.87 -1.70 2.63
N LEU A 27 9.12 -2.67 2.10
CA LEU A 27 8.04 -3.34 2.84
C LEU A 27 8.59 -4.16 4.01
N GLY A 28 9.68 -4.92 3.77
CA GLY A 28 10.36 -5.68 4.82
C GLY A 28 10.85 -4.78 5.96
N GLN A 29 11.44 -3.63 5.65
CA GLN A 29 11.85 -2.64 6.65
C GLN A 29 10.66 -2.12 7.49
N LEU A 30 9.51 -1.85 6.87
CA LEU A 30 8.31 -1.43 7.59
C LEU A 30 7.76 -2.53 8.50
N GLN A 31 7.77 -3.78 8.04
CA GLN A 31 7.36 -4.93 8.85
C GLN A 31 8.28 -5.13 10.06
N CYS A 32 9.61 -5.01 9.90
CA CYS A 32 10.54 -5.02 11.03
C CYS A 32 10.25 -3.89 12.03
N ARG A 33 10.01 -2.65 11.53
CA ARG A 33 9.67 -1.52 12.40
C ARG A 33 8.38 -1.72 13.19
N LEU A 34 7.37 -2.38 12.61
CA LEU A 34 6.14 -2.76 13.31
C LEU A 34 6.41 -3.80 14.41
N ALA A 35 7.22 -4.81 14.10
CA ALA A 35 7.60 -5.84 15.07
C ALA A 35 8.37 -5.23 16.26
N ASP A 36 9.31 -4.33 15.99
CA ASP A 36 10.08 -3.60 17.02
C ASP A 36 9.16 -2.72 17.87
N PHE A 37 8.21 -2.02 17.24
CA PHE A 37 7.23 -1.18 17.93
C PHE A 37 6.37 -1.99 18.91
N ALA A 38 5.92 -3.18 18.50
CA ALA A 38 5.14 -4.09 19.31
C ALA A 38 5.96 -4.72 20.44
N ALA A 39 7.21 -5.11 20.14
CA ALA A 39 8.14 -5.67 21.12
C ALA A 39 8.47 -4.66 22.23
N ALA A 40 8.73 -3.40 21.88
CA ALA A 40 9.01 -2.33 22.82
C ALA A 40 7.85 -2.07 23.82
N ARG A 41 6.63 -2.50 23.48
CA ARG A 41 5.43 -2.35 24.33
C ARG A 41 4.97 -3.66 24.96
N GLY A 42 5.68 -4.77 24.71
CA GLY A 42 5.29 -6.09 25.18
C GLY A 42 3.95 -6.57 24.62
N TRP A 43 3.60 -6.19 23.39
CA TRP A 43 2.30 -6.49 22.78
C TRP A 43 2.18 -7.90 22.17
N GLN A 44 3.30 -8.61 22.04
CA GLN A 44 3.36 -9.96 21.49
C GLN A 44 2.30 -10.94 22.05
N PRO A 45 1.96 -10.96 23.36
CA PRO A 45 0.91 -11.83 23.88
C PRO A 45 -0.49 -11.54 23.33
N TYR A 46 -0.75 -10.32 22.86
CA TYR A 46 -2.04 -9.91 22.29
C TYR A 46 -2.13 -10.17 20.78
N HIS A 47 -1.00 -10.33 20.09
CA HIS A 47 -0.88 -10.56 18.65
C HIS A 47 -1.17 -12.02 18.27
N THR A 48 -2.25 -12.58 18.81
CA THR A 48 -2.74 -13.88 18.33
C THR A 48 -3.34 -13.73 16.92
N PRO A 49 -3.29 -14.76 16.05
CA PRO A 49 -3.89 -14.67 14.71
C PRO A 49 -5.35 -14.21 14.72
N LYS A 50 -6.13 -14.68 15.71
CA LYS A 50 -7.52 -14.27 15.89
C LYS A 50 -7.63 -12.77 16.17
N ASN A 51 -6.85 -12.24 17.10
CA ASN A 51 -6.94 -10.83 17.49
C ASN A 51 -6.50 -9.92 16.35
N LEU A 52 -5.43 -10.28 15.64
CA LEU A 52 -4.94 -9.52 14.48
C LEU A 52 -5.95 -9.52 13.33
N ALA A 53 -6.59 -10.65 13.05
CA ALA A 53 -7.66 -10.71 12.05
C ALA A 53 -8.87 -9.85 12.43
N VAL A 54 -9.22 -9.79 13.72
CA VAL A 54 -10.28 -8.90 14.22
C VAL A 54 -9.87 -7.44 14.09
N ALA A 55 -8.66 -7.08 14.53
CA ALA A 55 -8.15 -5.70 14.40
C ALA A 55 -8.12 -5.25 12.93
N LEU A 56 -7.58 -6.07 12.03
CA LEU A 56 -7.62 -5.84 10.58
C LEU A 56 -9.05 -5.54 10.09
N SER A 57 -10.04 -6.31 10.55
CA SER A 57 -11.43 -6.10 10.14
C SER A 57 -12.03 -4.79 10.66
N VAL A 58 -11.55 -4.31 11.81
CA VAL A 58 -11.97 -3.03 12.39
C VAL A 58 -11.39 -1.89 11.54
N GLU A 59 -10.09 -1.89 11.24
CA GLU A 59 -9.49 -0.82 10.42
C GLU A 59 -10.07 -0.79 9.00
N ALA A 60 -10.40 -1.96 8.44
CA ALA A 60 -11.11 -2.02 7.17
C ALA A 60 -12.52 -1.39 7.26
N ALA A 61 -13.18 -1.49 8.41
CA ALA A 61 -14.47 -0.84 8.65
C ALA A 61 -14.32 0.67 8.89
N GLU A 62 -13.24 1.13 9.52
CA GLU A 62 -12.91 2.55 9.66
C GLU A 62 -12.64 3.19 8.29
N LEU A 63 -11.91 2.49 7.40
CA LEU A 63 -11.78 2.90 6.01
C LEU A 63 -13.15 3.03 5.32
N VAL A 64 -14.05 2.05 5.51
CA VAL A 64 -15.40 2.09 4.94
C VAL A 64 -16.22 3.27 5.48
N GLU A 65 -16.06 3.62 6.75
CA GLU A 65 -16.78 4.71 7.42
C GLU A 65 -16.59 6.05 6.71
N ILE A 66 -15.40 6.30 6.17
CA ILE A 66 -15.09 7.50 5.38
C ILE A 66 -16.00 7.62 4.14
N PHE A 67 -16.34 6.50 3.51
CA PHE A 67 -17.06 6.46 2.24
C PHE A 67 -18.56 6.22 2.36
N GLN A 68 -19.05 5.75 3.51
CA GLN A 68 -20.36 5.12 3.65
C GLN A 68 -21.56 6.01 3.24
N TRP A 69 -21.42 7.34 3.30
CA TRP A 69 -22.48 8.30 2.96
C TRP A 69 -22.17 9.15 1.72
N LEU A 70 -21.05 8.91 1.04
CA LEU A 70 -20.64 9.69 -0.13
C LEU A 70 -21.41 9.24 -1.38
N THR A 71 -21.78 10.20 -2.24
CA THR A 71 -22.17 9.87 -3.61
C THR A 71 -20.96 9.35 -4.41
N PRO A 72 -21.15 8.68 -5.55
CA PRO A 72 -20.05 8.26 -6.42
C PRO A 72 -19.10 9.39 -6.83
N GLU A 73 -19.63 10.59 -7.08
CA GLU A 73 -18.83 11.76 -7.44
C GLU A 73 -18.00 12.25 -6.23
N GLN A 74 -18.61 12.28 -5.05
CA GLN A 74 -17.93 12.68 -3.81
C GLN A 74 -16.85 11.67 -3.41
N SER A 75 -17.10 10.36 -3.55
CA SER A 75 -16.12 9.33 -3.23
C SER A 75 -14.91 9.38 -4.16
N ALA A 76 -15.10 9.71 -5.44
CA ALA A 76 -14.01 9.93 -6.39
C ALA A 76 -13.16 11.17 -6.03
N ALA A 77 -13.78 12.20 -5.45
CA ALA A 77 -13.13 13.44 -5.02
C ALA A 77 -12.63 13.41 -3.56
N VAL A 78 -12.70 12.26 -2.86
CA VAL A 78 -12.37 12.15 -1.42
C VAL A 78 -10.95 12.62 -1.07
N MET A 79 -10.03 12.57 -2.04
CA MET A 79 -8.63 12.97 -1.86
C MET A 79 -8.39 14.47 -2.11
N GLU A 80 -9.39 15.23 -2.58
CA GLU A 80 -9.23 16.66 -2.91
C GLU A 80 -9.21 17.56 -1.67
N THR A 81 -9.79 17.12 -0.56
CA THR A 81 -9.73 17.85 0.71
C THR A 81 -8.63 17.26 1.60
N PRO A 82 -7.69 18.07 2.12
CA PRO A 82 -6.57 17.56 2.93
C PRO A 82 -7.00 16.72 4.13
N GLU A 83 -8.12 17.08 4.77
CA GLU A 83 -8.67 16.36 5.92
C GLU A 83 -9.11 14.93 5.56
N THR A 84 -9.94 14.76 4.54
CA THR A 84 -10.42 13.44 4.11
C THR A 84 -9.31 12.62 3.48
N ALA A 85 -8.39 13.26 2.74
CA ALA A 85 -7.21 12.61 2.19
C ALA A 85 -6.30 12.01 3.28
N HIS A 86 -6.08 12.74 4.38
CA HIS A 86 -5.30 12.25 5.51
C HIS A 86 -5.99 11.06 6.18
N ARG A 87 -7.30 11.14 6.44
CA ARG A 87 -8.06 10.02 7.00
C ARG A 87 -7.94 8.76 6.14
N VAL A 88 -8.13 8.87 4.82
CA VAL A 88 -7.99 7.72 3.92
C VAL A 88 -6.58 7.14 3.99
N ALA A 89 -5.54 7.98 4.02
CA ALA A 89 -4.16 7.52 4.10
C ALA A 89 -3.87 6.77 5.41
N ASP A 90 -4.39 7.26 6.52
CA ASP A 90 -4.22 6.64 7.84
C ASP A 90 -4.90 5.27 7.89
N GLU A 91 -6.18 5.16 7.51
CA GLU A 91 -6.89 3.88 7.55
C GLU A 91 -6.31 2.84 6.58
N VAL A 92 -5.82 3.28 5.41
CA VAL A 92 -5.10 2.38 4.48
C VAL A 92 -3.80 1.88 5.12
N ALA A 93 -3.09 2.74 5.84
CA ALA A 93 -1.86 2.36 6.53
C ALA A 93 -2.15 1.39 7.69
N ASP A 94 -3.24 1.59 8.45
CA ASP A 94 -3.61 0.72 9.56
C ASP A 94 -4.08 -0.66 9.07
N VAL A 95 -4.88 -0.72 8.00
CA VAL A 95 -5.21 -1.99 7.33
C VAL A 95 -3.93 -2.74 6.91
N LEU A 96 -2.99 -2.04 6.28
CA LEU A 96 -1.72 -2.66 5.87
C LEU A 96 -0.90 -3.12 7.09
N ALA A 97 -0.82 -2.31 8.14
CA ALA A 97 -0.04 -2.61 9.33
C ALA A 97 -0.53 -3.88 10.03
N TYR A 98 -1.84 -4.05 10.19
CA TYR A 98 -2.38 -5.29 10.78
C TYR A 98 -2.27 -6.48 9.83
N LEU A 99 -2.36 -6.30 8.52
CA LEU A 99 -2.13 -7.38 7.56
C LEU A 99 -0.69 -7.89 7.65
N LEU A 100 0.29 -6.99 7.71
CA LEU A 100 1.70 -7.36 7.84
C LEU A 100 1.99 -8.08 9.16
N GLN A 101 1.43 -7.60 10.27
CA GLN A 101 1.59 -8.27 11.58
C GLN A 101 0.89 -9.63 11.60
N PHE A 102 -0.27 -9.77 10.96
CA PHE A 102 -0.97 -11.05 10.81
C PHE A 102 -0.16 -12.05 9.99
N CYS A 103 0.41 -11.59 8.88
CA CYS A 103 1.30 -12.37 8.03
C CYS A 103 2.57 -12.81 8.78
N GLU A 104 3.20 -11.92 9.55
CA GLU A 104 4.37 -12.22 10.38
C GLU A 104 4.08 -13.37 11.35
N VAL A 105 2.98 -13.27 12.13
CA VAL A 105 2.64 -14.28 13.14
C VAL A 105 2.32 -15.65 12.51
N LEU A 106 1.82 -15.68 11.27
CA LEU A 106 1.49 -16.92 10.55
C LEU A 106 2.60 -17.41 9.62
N GLY A 107 3.69 -16.66 9.45
CA GLY A 107 4.77 -16.99 8.51
C GLY A 107 4.32 -16.93 7.04
N VAL A 108 3.42 -16.01 6.70
CA VAL A 108 2.97 -15.80 5.32
C VAL A 108 3.78 -14.67 4.70
N ASP A 109 4.53 -14.96 3.63
CA ASP A 109 5.09 -13.92 2.77
C ASP A 109 3.96 -13.29 1.94
N VAL A 110 3.62 -12.04 2.25
CA VAL A 110 2.49 -11.33 1.64
C VAL A 110 2.72 -11.04 0.15
N LEU A 111 3.96 -10.80 -0.26
CA LEU A 111 4.31 -10.49 -1.65
C LEU A 111 4.23 -11.74 -2.51
N ASP A 112 4.78 -12.85 -2.05
CA ASP A 112 4.68 -14.14 -2.72
C ASP A 112 3.21 -14.62 -2.78
N ALA A 113 2.46 -14.44 -1.69
CA ALA A 113 1.04 -14.78 -1.65
C ALA A 113 0.22 -13.97 -2.66
N LEU A 114 0.50 -12.67 -2.80
CA LEU A 114 -0.16 -11.80 -3.77
C LEU A 114 0.24 -12.14 -5.20
N ALA A 115 1.53 -12.37 -5.47
CA ALA A 115 2.04 -12.76 -6.79
C ALA A 115 1.35 -14.05 -7.28
N ALA A 116 1.35 -15.09 -6.44
CA ALA A 116 0.67 -16.35 -6.77
C ALA A 116 -0.85 -16.16 -6.96
N LYS A 117 -1.47 -15.23 -6.22
CA LYS A 117 -2.90 -14.91 -6.38
C LYS A 117 -3.18 -14.20 -7.71
N ILE A 118 -2.30 -13.29 -8.14
CA ILE A 118 -2.40 -12.61 -9.44
C ILE A 118 -2.33 -13.62 -10.57
N GLU A 119 -1.34 -14.52 -10.58
CA GLU A 119 -1.22 -15.57 -11.60
C GLU A 119 -2.49 -16.43 -11.71
N ARG A 120 -3.06 -16.83 -10.57
CA ARG A 120 -4.35 -17.57 -10.54
C ARG A 120 -5.51 -16.73 -11.08
N ASN A 121 -5.52 -15.42 -10.84
CA ASN A 121 -6.57 -14.53 -11.34
C ASN A 121 -6.47 -14.32 -12.86
N GLU A 122 -5.26 -14.18 -13.40
CA GLU A 122 -5.02 -14.06 -14.84
C GLU A 122 -5.51 -15.30 -15.61
N LEU A 123 -5.28 -16.49 -15.04
CA LEU A 123 -5.81 -17.74 -15.59
C LEU A 123 -7.34 -17.84 -15.48
N ARG A 124 -7.92 -17.37 -14.37
CA ARG A 124 -9.37 -17.43 -14.12
C ARG A 124 -10.15 -16.40 -14.94
N PHE A 125 -9.56 -15.24 -15.23
CA PHE A 125 -10.18 -14.11 -15.91
C PHE A 125 -9.30 -13.63 -17.08
N PRO A 126 -9.19 -14.42 -18.16
CA PRO A 126 -8.35 -14.05 -19.30
C PRO A 126 -8.90 -12.82 -20.02
N VAL A 127 -8.00 -12.00 -20.58
CA VAL A 127 -8.40 -10.90 -21.47
C VAL A 127 -9.04 -11.46 -22.73
N THR A 128 -10.35 -11.25 -22.89
CA THR A 128 -11.05 -11.55 -24.14
C THR A 128 -10.94 -10.36 -25.09
N GLY A 129 -10.08 -10.47 -26.12
CA GLY A 129 -9.91 -9.47 -27.18
C GLY A 129 -9.42 -10.12 -28.49
N PRO A 130 -9.39 -9.38 -29.63
CA PRO A 130 -9.19 -9.95 -30.97
C PRO A 130 -7.85 -10.69 -31.18
N GLN A 131 -6.88 -10.54 -30.27
CA GLN A 131 -5.61 -11.25 -30.33
C GLN A 131 -5.65 -12.68 -29.74
N ALA A 132 -6.76 -13.09 -29.11
CA ALA A 132 -6.89 -14.44 -28.57
C ALA A 132 -7.13 -15.52 -29.65
N SER A 133 -7.40 -15.16 -30.91
CA SER A 133 -7.71 -16.13 -31.98
C SER A 133 -6.53 -16.58 -32.84
N HIS A 134 -5.29 -16.16 -32.56
CA HIS A 134 -4.11 -16.56 -33.33
C HIS A 134 -3.18 -17.55 -32.62
N ARG A 135 -3.70 -18.39 -31.72
CA ARG A 135 -2.96 -19.58 -31.28
C ARG A 135 -3.87 -20.81 -31.31
N HIS A 136 -3.62 -21.61 -32.35
CA HIS A 136 -4.02 -23.01 -32.55
C HIS A 136 -5.46 -23.28 -33.05
N SER A 137 -5.63 -23.15 -34.36
CA SER A 137 -6.18 -24.25 -35.16
C SER A 137 -5.15 -24.60 -36.23
N SER A 138 -4.50 -25.74 -36.06
CA SER A 138 -3.75 -26.44 -37.10
C SER A 138 -3.84 -27.93 -36.75
N GLU A 139 -4.69 -28.60 -37.53
CA GLU A 139 -4.80 -30.03 -37.87
C GLU A 139 -4.36 -31.11 -36.85
#